data_AF-A0A0A2A5Y2-F1
#
_entry.id   AF-A0A0A2A5Y2-F1
#
_cell.length_a   1.000
_cell.length_b   1.000
_cell.length_c   1.000
_cell.angle_alpha   90.00
_cell.angle_beta   90.00
_cell.angle_gamma   90.00
#
_symmetry.space_group_name_H-M   'P 1'
#
loop_
_entity.id
_entity.type
_entity.pdbx_description
1 polymer ?
#
loop_
_entity_poly.entity_id
_entity_poly.type
_entity_poly.pdbx_seq_one_letter_code
_entity_poly.pdbx_strand_id
1 'polypeptide(L)'
;MISYEFTDGEDQEEGAEMLINWYESGGPQNRPENYEVHSWIFMVQNGIGHSVVSADSLETIWKQWHPWRRLMDISIQPCMDLDETVGLFKKQKMNTRIV
;
A
#
# COMPACT_ATOMS: atom_id res chain seq x y z
N MET A 1 -1.75 2.10 4.59
CA MET A 1 -0.59 2.51 3.78
C MET A 1 0.38 1.35 3.70
N ILE A 2 0.80 1.03 2.48
CA ILE A 2 1.79 0.00 2.17
C ILE A 2 3.03 0.77 1.69
N SER A 3 4.17 0.55 2.31
CA SER A 3 5.45 1.11 1.87
C SER A 3 6.37 -0.04 1.52
N TYR A 4 7.07 0.07 0.39
CA TYR A 4 7.95 -0.98 -0.08
C TYR A 4 9.24 -0.40 -0.67
N GLU A 5 10.32 -1.15 -0.53
CA GLU A 5 11.65 -0.83 -1.06
C GLU A 5 12.25 -2.12 -1.64
N PHE A 6 12.83 -2.04 -2.84
CA PHE A 6 13.55 -3.16 -3.43
C PHE A 6 14.84 -3.46 -2.64
N THR A 7 15.17 -4.74 -2.46
CA THR A 7 16.33 -5.15 -1.66
C THR A 7 17.65 -4.72 -2.29
N ASP A 8 17.75 -4.83 -3.62
CA ASP A 8 18.91 -4.45 -4.41
C ASP A 8 18.53 -4.14 -5.88
N GLY A 9 19.54 -3.90 -6.72
CA GLY A 9 19.35 -3.57 -8.14
C GLY A 9 18.86 -4.74 -9.01
N GLU A 10 19.23 -5.98 -8.68
CA GLU A 10 18.75 -7.16 -9.42
C GLU A 10 17.26 -7.40 -9.13
N ASP A 11 16.87 -7.29 -7.85
CA ASP A 11 15.48 -7.36 -7.41
C ASP A 11 14.62 -6.25 -8.03
N GLN A 12 15.19 -5.05 -8.21
CA GLN A 12 14.49 -3.94 -8.86
C GLN A 12 14.24 -4.19 -10.34
N GLU A 13 15.21 -4.76 -11.07
CA GLU A 13 15.04 -5.12 -12.49
C GLU A 13 13.99 -6.23 -12.64
N GLU A 14 14.10 -7.30 -11.86
CA GLU A 14 13.12 -8.39 -11.88
C GLU A 14 11.71 -7.90 -11.48
N GLY A 15 11.63 -7.07 -10.45
CA GLY A 15 10.37 -6.48 -10.01
C GLY A 15 9.73 -5.57 -11.04
N ALA A 16 10.52 -4.84 -11.82
CA ALA A 16 10.04 -4.02 -12.92
C ALA A 16 9.42 -4.89 -14.03
N GLU A 17 10.08 -5.98 -14.42
CA GLU A 17 9.52 -6.93 -15.40
C GLU A 17 8.21 -7.56 -14.90
N MET A 18 8.18 -7.98 -13.62
CA MET A 18 6.95 -8.51 -13.01
C MET A 18 5.82 -7.48 -12.99
N LEU A 19 6.13 -6.21 -12.70
CA LEU A 19 5.14 -5.13 -12.68
C LEU A 19 4.59 -4.85 -14.09
N ILE A 20 5.44 -4.83 -15.11
CA ILE A 20 5.04 -4.66 -16.51
C ILE A 20 4.09 -5.79 -16.92
N ASN A 21 4.50 -7.05 -16.71
CA ASN A 21 3.70 -8.23 -17.06
C ASN A 21 2.34 -8.22 -16.32
N TRP A 22 2.34 -7.90 -15.02
CA TRP A 22 1.11 -7.77 -14.25
C TRP A 22 0.19 -6.69 -14.83
N TYR A 23 0.72 -5.52 -15.16
CA TYR A 23 -0.05 -4.42 -15.73
C TYR A 23 -0.66 -4.80 -17.09
N GLU A 24 0.15 -5.35 -18.00
CA GLU A 24 -0.28 -5.74 -19.34
C GLU A 24 -1.33 -6.87 -19.33
N SER A 25 -1.30 -7.75 -18.32
CA SER A 25 -2.32 -8.80 -18.11
C SER A 25 -3.64 -8.29 -17.53
N GLY A 26 -3.82 -6.98 -17.36
CA GLY A 26 -5.01 -6.38 -16.76
C GLY A 26 -5.01 -6.42 -15.23
N GLY A 27 -3.83 -6.47 -14.61
CA GLY A 27 -3.67 -6.49 -13.15
C GLY A 27 -4.49 -5.42 -12.41
N PRO A 28 -4.55 -4.15 -12.86
CA PRO A 28 -5.38 -3.13 -12.24
C PRO A 28 -6.88 -3.47 -12.20
N GLN A 29 -7.39 -4.17 -13.21
CA GLN A 29 -8.78 -4.59 -13.31
C GLN A 29 -9.06 -5.89 -12.55
N ASN A 30 -8.02 -6.72 -12.36
CA ASN A 30 -8.09 -8.05 -11.76
C ASN A 30 -7.54 -8.08 -10.31
N ARG A 31 -7.66 -6.97 -9.57
CA ARG A 31 -7.28 -6.92 -8.16
C ARG A 31 -8.20 -7.81 -7.30
N PRO A 32 -7.76 -8.25 -6.12
CA PRO A 32 -8.62 -8.97 -5.19
C PRO A 32 -9.93 -8.21 -4.90
N GLU A 33 -11.01 -8.95 -4.65
CA GLU A 33 -12.26 -8.35 -4.20
C GLU A 33 -12.03 -7.55 -2.90
N ASN A 34 -12.75 -6.43 -2.75
CA ASN A 34 -12.62 -5.49 -1.64
C ASN A 34 -11.24 -4.81 -1.52
N TYR A 35 -10.40 -4.85 -2.56
CA TYR A 35 -9.13 -4.12 -2.61
C TYR A 35 -9.25 -2.88 -3.51
N GLU A 36 -9.28 -1.70 -2.90
CA GLU A 36 -9.36 -0.42 -3.59
C GLU A 36 -8.06 0.36 -3.45
N VAL A 37 -7.54 0.90 -4.55
CA VAL A 37 -6.32 1.72 -4.56
C VAL A 37 -6.69 3.18 -4.66
N HIS A 38 -6.35 3.96 -3.63
CA HIS A 38 -6.48 5.42 -3.62
C HIS A 38 -5.28 6.09 -4.26
N SER A 39 -4.10 5.52 -4.03
CA SER A 39 -2.85 6.00 -4.61
C SER A 39 -1.83 4.87 -4.70
N TRP A 40 -1.04 4.87 -5.75
CA TRP A 40 0.14 4.03 -5.88
C TRP A 40 1.21 4.82 -6.60
N ILE A 41 2.26 5.20 -5.88
CA ILE A 41 3.35 6.07 -6.35
C ILE A 41 4.66 5.33 -6.18
N PHE A 42 5.52 5.43 -7.20
CA PHE A 42 6.82 4.78 -7.23
C PHE A 42 7.93 5.79 -7.56
N MET A 43 9.00 5.77 -6.77
CA MET A 43 10.20 6.59 -6.93
C MET A 43 11.29 5.72 -7.55
N VAL A 44 11.27 5.61 -8.88
CA VAL A 44 12.14 4.70 -9.66
C VAL A 44 13.62 4.83 -9.33
N GLN A 45 14.10 6.04 -9.08
CA GLN A 45 15.51 6.32 -8.80
C GLN A 45 16.03 5.62 -7.54
N ASN A 46 15.14 5.34 -6.59
CA ASN A 46 15.51 4.82 -5.27
C ASN A 46 14.92 3.43 -5.00
N GLY A 47 14.15 2.86 -5.94
CA GLY A 47 13.49 1.57 -5.73
C GLY A 47 12.40 1.58 -4.65
N ILE A 48 11.93 2.76 -4.23
CA ILE A 48 10.94 2.91 -3.15
C ILE A 48 9.56 3.24 -3.72
N GLY A 49 8.50 2.68 -3.13
CA GLY A 49 7.15 3.09 -3.43
C GLY A 49 6.20 3.02 -2.26
N HIS A 50 5.05 3.66 -2.45
CA HIS A 50 3.97 3.68 -1.48
C HIS A 50 2.64 3.44 -2.17
N SER A 51 1.76 2.71 -1.50
CA SER A 51 0.37 2.54 -1.91
C SER A 51 -0.58 2.79 -0.75
N VAL A 52 -1.59 3.62 -0.99
CA VAL A 52 -2.69 3.86 -0.06
C VAL A 52 -3.90 3.12 -0.58
N VAL A 53 -4.43 2.20 0.23
CA VAL A 53 -5.48 1.27 -0.18
C VAL A 53 -6.52 1.11 0.91
N SER A 54 -7.75 0.82 0.50
CA SER A 54 -8.77 0.21 1.35
C SER A 54 -8.78 -1.29 1.11
N ALA A 55 -8.80 -2.06 2.19
CA ALA A 55 -8.96 -3.50 2.17
C ALA A 55 -9.71 -3.95 3.42
N ASP A 56 -10.49 -5.04 3.31
CA ASP A 56 -11.21 -5.62 4.44
C ASP A 56 -10.31 -6.41 5.41
N SER A 57 -9.11 -6.80 4.96
CA SER A 57 -8.19 -7.63 5.73
C SER A 57 -6.74 -7.53 5.25
N LEU A 58 -5.80 -7.92 6.12
CA LEU A 58 -4.40 -8.13 5.73
C LEU A 58 -4.25 -9.24 4.70
N GLU A 59 -5.11 -10.26 4.72
CA GLU A 59 -5.10 -11.34 3.74
C GLU A 59 -5.38 -10.81 2.33
N THR A 60 -6.37 -9.94 2.19
CA THR A 60 -6.71 -9.28 0.91
C THR A 60 -5.56 -8.43 0.39
N ILE A 61 -4.86 -7.72 1.28
CA ILE A 61 -3.62 -7.01 0.90
C ILE A 61 -2.57 -8.02 0.41
N TRP A 62 -2.30 -9.07 1.16
CA TRP A 62 -1.28 -10.04 0.75
C TRP A 62 -1.63 -10.79 -0.54
N LYS A 63 -2.90 -11.05 -0.85
CA LYS A 63 -3.29 -11.62 -2.17
C LYS A 63 -2.78 -10.76 -3.34
N GLN A 64 -2.78 -9.43 -3.19
CA GLN A 64 -2.18 -8.53 -4.17
C GLN A 64 -0.65 -8.57 -4.10
N TRP A 65 -0.04 -8.42 -2.92
CA TRP A 65 1.40 -8.14 -2.81
C TRP A 65 2.32 -9.37 -2.70
N HIS A 66 1.76 -10.56 -2.46
CA HIS A 66 2.53 -11.79 -2.27
C HIS A 66 3.54 -12.10 -3.38
N PRO A 67 3.25 -11.87 -4.68
CA PRO A 67 4.21 -12.14 -5.75
C PRO A 67 5.54 -11.38 -5.60
N TRP A 68 5.51 -10.17 -5.05
CA TRP A 68 6.68 -9.30 -4.93
C TRP A 68 7.41 -9.43 -3.57
N ARG A 69 6.87 -10.21 -2.62
CA ARG A 69 7.37 -10.26 -1.24
C ARG A 69 8.84 -10.66 -1.07
N ARG A 70 9.43 -11.31 -2.08
CA ARG A 70 10.84 -11.74 -2.03
C ARG A 70 11.80 -10.70 -2.59
N LEU A 71 11.28 -9.76 -3.36
CA LEU A 71 12.04 -8.71 -4.06
C LEU A 71 12.08 -7.40 -3.27
N MET A 72 11.18 -7.28 -2.29
CA MET A 72 10.92 -6.03 -1.59
C MET A 72 10.74 -6.25 -0.10
N ASP A 73 11.26 -5.31 0.68
CA ASP A 73 10.85 -5.13 2.06
C ASP A 73 9.53 -4.37 2.11
N ILE A 74 8.46 -5.04 2.56
CA ILE A 74 7.10 -4.48 2.58
C ILE A 74 6.67 -4.21 4.01
N SER A 75 6.27 -2.97 4.30
CA SER A 75 5.64 -2.56 5.55
C SER A 75 4.20 -2.13 5.33
N ILE A 76 3.31 -2.56 6.22
CA ILE A 76 1.88 -2.24 6.17
C ILE A 76 1.51 -1.53 7.47
N GLN A 77 1.01 -0.31 7.34
CA GLN A 77 0.58 0.51 8.47
C GLN A 77 -0.89 0.93 8.27
N PRO A 78 -1.77 0.71 9.27
CA PRO A 78 -3.09 1.33 9.28
C PRO A 78 -2.95 2.86 9.19
N CYS A 79 -3.76 3.48 8.37
CA CYS A 79 -3.82 4.93 8.23
C CYS A 79 -5.29 5.36 8.10
N MET A 80 -5.55 6.60 8.48
CA MET A 80 -6.88 7.21 8.38
C MET A 80 -6.86 8.26 7.28
N ASP A 81 -8.01 8.46 6.63
CA ASP A 81 -8.18 9.61 5.75
C ASP A 81 -8.29 10.92 6.56
N LEU A 82 -8.43 12.05 5.85
CA LEU A 82 -8.52 13.36 6.47
C LEU A 82 -9.74 13.48 7.41
N ASP A 83 -10.90 12.99 6.98
CA ASP A 83 -12.16 13.16 7.70
C ASP A 83 -12.18 12.31 8.97
N GLU A 84 -11.70 11.06 8.89
CA GLU A 84 -11.49 10.16 10.02
C GLU A 84 -10.49 10.75 11.02
N THR A 85 -9.36 11.27 10.53
CA THR A 85 -8.32 11.89 11.36
C THR A 85 -8.88 13.12 12.10
N VAL A 86 -9.59 14.01 11.38
CA VAL A 86 -10.25 15.18 11.98
C VAL A 86 -11.30 14.74 13.00
N GLY A 87 -12.08 13.70 12.70
CA GLY A 87 -13.08 13.12 13.61
C GLY A 87 -12.45 12.61 14.91
N LEU A 88 -11.33 11.88 14.81
CA LEU A 88 -10.58 11.39 15.97
C LEU A 88 -10.08 12.55 16.84
N PHE A 89 -9.46 13.57 16.25
CA PHE A 89 -8.94 14.72 17.00
C PHE A 89 -10.04 15.55 17.66
N LYS A 90 -11.21 15.69 17.01
CA LYS A 90 -12.39 16.32 17.64
C LYS A 90 -12.84 15.54 18.88
N LYS A 91 -12.93 14.21 18.81
CA LYS A 91 -13.29 13.35 19.96
C LYS A 91 -12.28 13.46 21.11
N GLN A 92 -10.98 13.40 20.80
CA GLN A 92 -9.93 13.53 21.81
C GLN A 92 -10.00 14.88 22.54
N LYS A 93 -10.16 15.98 21.80
CA LYS A 93 -10.32 17.32 22.40
C LYS A 93 -11.54 17.43 23.32
N MET A 94 -12.65 16.76 23.02
CA MET A 94 -13.81 16.73 23.91
C MET A 94 -13.51 15.96 25.19
N ASN A 95 -12.84 14.80 25.10
CA ASN A 95 -12.50 13.98 26.26
C ASN A 95 -11.52 14.67 27.21
N THR A 96 -10.54 15.44 26.70
CA THR A 96 -9.59 16.18 27.54
C THR A 96 -10.24 17.36 28.28
N ARG A 97 -11.39 17.87 27.84
CA ARG A 97 -12.12 18.96 28.51
C ARG A 97 -13.02 18.50 29.66
N ILE A 98 -13.20 17.19 29.84
CA ILE A 98 -14.07 16.59 30.88
C ILE A 98 -13.26 16.17 32.12
N VAL A 99 -11.95 16.45 32.16
CA VAL A 99 -11.06 16.17 33.30
C VAL A 99 -10.67 17.46 34.01
#